data_AF-A0A351ABH8-F1
#
_entry.id   AF-A0A351ABH8-F1
#
_cell.length_a   1.000
_cell.length_b   1.000
_cell.length_c   1.000
_cell.angle_alpha   90.00
_cell.angle_beta   90.00
_cell.angle_gamma   90.00
#
_symmetry.space_group_name_H-M   'P 1'
#
loop_
_entity.id
_entity.type
_entity.pdbx_description
1 polymer ?
#
loop_
_entity_poly.entity_id
_entity_poly.type
_entity_poly.pdbx_seq_one_letter_code
_entity_poly.pdbx_strand_id
1 'polypeptide(L)'
;MMNYQDWLNTVDKLLAESGADYTTEQIDRSDLRGAFHQGVTAAEYVAQGGHPISRTTVSIELTLPSPEHVAFLLKVLDRGGLLSLGAGVITVAHAVYQSIRFGSALIEELRINQTPGLDVIELAALDNFIYSGVMGILDGLWWCLFGIVCWALAALLRSANQGRTVQMTVPRQG
;
A
#
# COMPACT_ATOMS: atom_id res chain seq x y z
N MET A 1 -45.86 8.27 -30.21
CA MET A 1 -44.62 8.90 -29.73
C MET A 1 -43.72 7.80 -29.20
N MET A 2 -42.47 7.77 -29.64
CA MET A 2 -41.48 6.80 -29.17
C MET A 2 -41.14 7.09 -27.71
N ASN A 3 -41.06 6.06 -26.86
CA ASN A 3 -40.67 6.22 -25.46
C ASN A 3 -39.17 6.55 -25.39
N TYR A 4 -38.74 7.25 -24.34
CA TYR A 4 -37.33 7.60 -24.11
C TYR A 4 -36.44 6.34 -24.06
N GLN A 5 -36.92 5.25 -23.45
CA GLN A 5 -36.18 4.00 -23.40
C GLN A 5 -36.01 3.36 -24.79
N ASP A 6 -37.05 3.40 -25.62
CA ASP A 6 -36.98 2.87 -26.99
C ASP A 6 -36.04 3.71 -27.86
N TRP A 7 -36.04 5.03 -27.63
CA TRP A 7 -35.13 5.97 -28.28
C TRP A 7 -33.67 5.68 -27.91
N LEU A 8 -33.35 5.49 -26.62
CA LEU A 8 -32.00 5.12 -26.17
C LEU A 8 -31.52 3.80 -26.77
N ASN A 9 -32.37 2.77 -26.77
CA ASN A 9 -32.04 1.48 -27.38
C ASN A 9 -31.71 1.61 -28.88
N THR A 10 -32.36 2.55 -29.56
CA THR A 10 -32.10 2.82 -30.99
C THR A 10 -30.81 3.59 -31.18
N VAL A 11 -30.50 4.55 -30.31
CA VAL A 11 -29.20 5.25 -30.30
C VAL A 11 -28.07 4.24 -30.07
N ASP A 12 -28.17 3.34 -29.09
CA ASP A 12 -27.16 2.31 -28.84
C ASP A 12 -26.93 1.39 -30.04
N LYS A 13 -28.02 0.98 -30.70
CA LYS A 13 -27.94 0.17 -31.92
C LYS A 13 -27.22 0.91 -33.05
N LEU A 14 -27.54 2.18 -33.26
CA LEU A 14 -26.93 3.00 -34.31
C LEU A 14 -25.46 3.34 -34.00
N LEU A 15 -25.11 3.56 -32.73
CA LEU A 15 -23.73 3.72 -32.27
C LEU A 15 -22.91 2.46 -32.57
N ALA A 16 -23.45 1.28 -32.25
CA ALA A 16 -22.80 0.00 -32.55
C ALA A 16 -22.63 -0.23 -34.07
N GLU A 17 -23.64 0.10 -34.87
CA GLU A 17 -23.57 0.01 -36.34
C GLU A 17 -22.57 1.01 -36.94
N SER A 18 -22.38 2.18 -36.32
CA SER A 18 -21.40 3.19 -36.73
C SER A 18 -19.95 2.87 -36.32
N GLY A 19 -19.74 1.83 -35.50
CA GLY A 19 -18.43 1.46 -34.98
C GLY A 19 -17.95 2.32 -33.80
N ALA A 20 -18.86 2.93 -33.06
CA ALA A 20 -18.52 3.67 -31.84
C ALA A 20 -18.16 2.71 -30.70
N ASP A 21 -17.06 2.97 -29.99
CA ASP A 21 -16.62 2.19 -28.83
C ASP A 21 -17.36 2.56 -27.52
N TYR A 22 -18.47 3.29 -27.61
CA TYR A 22 -19.22 3.82 -26.48
C TYR A 22 -20.73 3.67 -26.65
N THR A 23 -21.45 3.59 -25.53
CA THR A 23 -22.91 3.44 -25.46
C THR A 23 -23.55 4.65 -24.79
N THR A 24 -24.88 4.74 -24.85
CA THR A 24 -25.67 5.76 -24.15
C THR A 24 -25.44 5.78 -22.64
N GLU A 25 -24.97 4.69 -22.04
CA GLU A 25 -24.61 4.65 -20.61
C GLU A 25 -23.37 5.50 -20.28
N GLN A 26 -22.51 5.72 -21.27
CA GLN A 26 -21.26 6.47 -21.13
C GLN A 26 -21.41 7.93 -21.58
N ILE A 27 -22.54 8.28 -22.22
CA ILE A 27 -22.82 9.65 -22.65
C ILE A 27 -23.48 10.42 -21.49
N ASP A 28 -23.18 11.72 -21.39
CA ASP A 28 -23.83 12.60 -20.41
C ASP A 28 -25.37 12.51 -20.50
N ARG A 29 -26.01 12.17 -19.38
CA ARG A 29 -27.46 12.01 -19.31
C ARG A 29 -28.23 13.31 -19.60
N SER A 30 -27.63 14.46 -19.35
CA SER A 30 -28.25 15.76 -19.64
C SER A 30 -28.30 16.03 -21.15
N ASP A 31 -27.29 15.58 -21.89
CA ASP A 31 -27.23 15.66 -23.35
C ASP A 31 -28.28 14.74 -24.00
N LEU A 32 -28.34 13.47 -23.58
CA LEU A 32 -29.34 12.50 -24.07
C LEU A 32 -30.78 12.95 -23.80
N ARG A 33 -31.07 13.46 -22.60
CA ARG A 33 -32.41 13.99 -22.27
C ARG A 33 -32.71 15.27 -23.03
N GLY A 34 -31.72 16.13 -23.23
CA GLY A 34 -31.85 17.35 -24.02
C GLY A 34 -32.27 17.06 -25.46
N ALA A 35 -31.55 16.15 -26.12
CA ALA A 35 -31.83 15.74 -27.50
C ALA A 35 -33.23 15.11 -27.64
N PHE A 36 -33.62 14.22 -26.72
CA PHE A 36 -34.95 13.62 -26.73
C PHE A 36 -36.07 14.64 -26.53
N HIS A 37 -35.92 15.58 -25.60
CA HIS A 37 -36.91 16.64 -25.35
C HIS A 37 -37.02 17.65 -26.50
N GLN A 38 -35.94 17.84 -27.25
CA GLN A 38 -35.92 18.65 -28.47
C GLN A 38 -36.52 17.91 -29.69
N GLY A 39 -36.88 16.64 -29.53
CA GLY A 39 -37.47 15.82 -30.59
C GLY A 39 -36.47 15.34 -31.63
N VAL A 40 -35.16 15.35 -31.31
CA VAL A 40 -34.10 14.86 -32.18
C VAL A 40 -34.24 13.36 -32.36
N THR A 41 -34.20 12.89 -33.60
CA THR A 41 -34.27 11.44 -33.88
C THR A 41 -32.95 10.76 -33.48
N ALA A 42 -33.02 9.47 -33.13
CA ALA A 42 -31.82 8.70 -32.76
C ALA A 42 -30.73 8.72 -33.86
N ALA A 43 -31.13 8.74 -35.13
CA ALA A 43 -30.22 8.81 -36.27
C ALA A 43 -29.55 10.18 -36.40
N GLU A 44 -30.29 11.27 -36.21
CA GLU A 44 -29.73 12.63 -36.22
C GLU A 44 -28.77 12.84 -35.05
N TYR A 45 -29.12 12.29 -33.87
CA TYR A 45 -28.26 12.35 -32.70
C TYR A 45 -26.91 11.66 -32.97
N VAL A 46 -26.90 10.40 -33.41
CA VAL A 46 -25.66 9.67 -33.71
C VAL A 46 -24.86 10.32 -34.84
N ALA A 47 -25.54 10.86 -35.86
CA ALA A 47 -24.89 11.54 -36.98
C ALA A 47 -24.20 12.87 -36.59
N GLN A 48 -24.67 13.52 -35.52
CA GLN A 48 -24.07 14.76 -35.01
C GLN A 48 -22.64 14.54 -34.50
N GLY A 49 -22.37 13.38 -33.91
CA GLY A 49 -21.06 13.01 -33.39
C GLY A 49 -20.57 13.91 -32.24
N GLY A 50 -19.44 13.55 -31.63
CA GLY A 50 -18.81 14.38 -30.60
C GLY A 50 -19.57 14.46 -29.27
N HIS A 51 -20.31 13.40 -28.92
CA HIS A 51 -21.08 13.35 -27.68
C HIS A 51 -20.19 13.47 -26.44
N PRO A 52 -20.56 14.29 -25.44
CA PRO A 52 -19.80 14.40 -24.21
C PRO A 52 -19.86 13.08 -23.44
N ILE A 53 -18.79 12.30 -23.53
CA ILE A 53 -18.66 11.05 -22.79
C ILE A 53 -18.43 11.40 -21.31
N SER A 54 -19.41 11.09 -20.46
CA SER A 54 -19.21 11.01 -19.03
C SER A 54 -18.22 9.89 -18.76
N ARG A 55 -16.93 10.22 -18.66
CA ARG A 55 -15.95 9.32 -18.04
C ARG A 55 -16.48 9.03 -16.65
N THR A 56 -17.03 7.84 -16.46
CA THR A 56 -17.22 7.23 -15.15
C THR A 56 -15.82 7.04 -14.59
N THR A 57 -15.28 8.11 -14.04
CA THR A 57 -14.13 8.04 -13.16
C THR A 57 -14.68 7.23 -12.00
N VAL A 58 -14.33 5.95 -11.92
CA VAL A 58 -14.61 5.14 -10.75
C VAL A 58 -13.86 5.82 -9.63
N SER A 59 -14.51 6.77 -8.96
CA SER A 59 -14.04 7.34 -7.72
C SER A 59 -14.16 6.20 -6.74
N ILE A 60 -13.07 5.46 -6.56
CA ILE A 60 -12.90 4.69 -5.34
C ILE A 60 -12.93 5.74 -4.25
N GLU A 61 -14.08 5.89 -3.59
CA GLU A 61 -14.17 6.57 -2.30
C GLU A 61 -13.35 5.74 -1.33
N LEU A 62 -12.03 5.95 -1.37
CA LEU A 62 -11.19 5.57 -0.27
C LEU A 62 -11.62 6.48 0.86
N THR A 63 -12.43 5.96 1.79
CA THR A 63 -12.77 6.64 3.02
C THR A 63 -11.47 6.88 3.76
N LEU A 64 -10.87 8.04 3.47
CA LEU A 64 -9.62 8.43 4.06
C LEU A 64 -9.85 8.49 5.58
N PRO A 65 -9.07 7.75 6.38
CA PRO A 65 -9.26 7.70 7.82
C PRO A 65 -9.33 9.11 8.40
N SER A 66 -10.18 9.27 9.42
CA SER A 66 -10.34 10.56 10.12
C SER A 66 -8.98 11.11 10.55
N PRO A 67 -8.82 12.44 10.65
CA PRO A 67 -7.55 13.04 11.06
C PRO A 67 -7.00 12.47 12.39
N GLU A 68 -7.90 12.11 13.30
CA GLU A 68 -7.59 11.48 14.59
C GLU A 68 -7.01 10.07 14.41
N HIS A 69 -7.60 9.25 13.53
CA HIS A 69 -7.08 7.93 13.21
C HIS A 69 -5.69 8.01 12.58
N VAL A 70 -5.44 8.98 11.70
CA VAL A 70 -4.10 9.14 11.10
C VAL A 70 -3.08 9.63 12.13
N ALA A 71 -3.46 10.56 13.00
CA ALA A 71 -2.59 11.03 14.08
C ALA A 71 -2.23 9.90 15.06
N PHE A 72 -3.19 9.03 15.38
CA PHE A 72 -2.93 7.83 16.17
C PHE A 72 -1.99 6.87 15.45
N LEU A 73 -2.24 6.58 14.17
CA LEU A 73 -1.40 5.66 13.37
C LEU A 73 0.05 6.16 13.27
N LEU A 74 0.24 7.47 13.06
CA LEU A 74 1.57 8.09 13.05
C LEU A 74 2.30 7.90 14.38
N LYS A 75 1.61 8.10 15.52
CA LYS A 75 2.21 7.85 16.85
C LYS A 75 2.60 6.39 17.05
N VAL A 76 1.77 5.45 16.59
CA VAL A 76 2.06 4.02 16.68
C VAL A 76 3.24 3.64 15.80
N LEU A 77 3.29 4.12 14.56
CA LEU A 77 4.39 3.86 13.64
C LEU A 77 5.72 4.46 14.14
N ASP A 78 5.70 5.69 14.65
CA ASP A 78 6.91 6.33 15.18
C ASP A 78 7.46 5.62 16.42
N ARG A 79 6.59 5.39 17.41
CA ARG A 79 6.99 4.78 18.69
C ARG A 79 7.27 3.29 18.52
N GLY A 80 6.43 2.58 17.78
CA GLY A 80 6.60 1.16 17.46
C GLY A 80 7.86 0.93 16.63
N GLY A 81 8.12 1.79 15.64
CA GLY A 81 9.35 1.73 14.84
C GLY A 81 10.62 1.94 15.68
N LEU A 82 10.60 2.92 16.59
CA LEU A 82 11.71 3.16 17.51
C LEU A 82 11.95 1.98 18.47
N LEU A 83 10.89 1.42 19.04
CA LEU A 83 10.98 0.26 19.92
C LEU A 83 11.52 -0.97 19.17
N SER A 84 11.08 -1.17 17.94
CA SER A 84 11.56 -2.25 17.07
C SER A 84 13.05 -2.11 16.77
N LEU A 85 13.51 -0.90 16.44
CA LEU A 85 14.94 -0.64 16.24
C LEU A 85 15.76 -0.91 17.51
N GLY A 86 15.29 -0.44 18.67
CA GLY A 86 15.94 -0.71 19.95
C GLY A 86 16.04 -2.21 20.24
N ALA A 87 14.94 -2.95 20.04
CA ALA A 87 14.91 -4.39 20.21
C ALA A 87 15.89 -5.09 19.24
N GLY A 88 15.93 -4.68 17.97
CA GLY A 88 16.85 -5.22 16.98
C GLY A 88 18.31 -5.04 17.37
N VAL A 89 18.71 -3.83 17.78
CA VAL A 89 20.08 -3.53 18.24
C VAL A 89 20.46 -4.37 19.46
N ILE A 90 19.56 -4.50 20.44
CA ILE A 90 19.79 -5.32 21.64
C ILE A 90 19.97 -6.80 21.25
N THR A 91 19.12 -7.32 20.37
CA THR A 91 19.20 -8.71 19.90
C THR A 91 20.52 -8.97 19.16
N VAL A 92 20.95 -8.07 18.26
CA VAL A 92 22.25 -8.18 17.58
C VAL A 92 23.39 -8.18 18.61
N ALA A 93 23.38 -7.23 19.55
CA ALA A 93 24.42 -7.14 20.58
C ALA A 93 24.49 -8.42 21.44
N HIS A 94 23.33 -8.98 21.80
CA HIS A 94 23.25 -10.23 22.54
C HIS A 94 23.80 -11.41 21.72
N ALA A 95 23.43 -11.53 20.45
CA ALA A 95 23.88 -12.59 19.56
C ALA A 95 25.40 -12.53 19.31
N VAL A 96 25.96 -11.33 19.15
CA VAL A 96 27.42 -11.13 19.04
C VAL A 96 28.12 -11.54 20.34
N TYR A 97 27.59 -11.13 21.50
CA TYR A 97 28.13 -11.52 22.79
C TYR A 97 28.15 -13.04 22.97
N GLN A 98 27.04 -13.73 22.63
CA GLN A 98 26.97 -15.18 22.70
C GLN A 98 27.97 -15.83 21.73
N SER A 99 28.05 -15.35 20.49
CA SER A 99 29.03 -15.83 19.50
C SER A 99 30.46 -15.79 20.02
N ILE A 100 30.86 -14.67 20.64
CA ILE A 100 32.21 -14.49 21.19
C ILE A 100 32.45 -15.47 22.35
N ARG A 101 31.49 -15.55 23.29
CA ARG A 101 31.59 -16.44 24.45
C ARG A 101 31.71 -17.90 24.02
N PHE A 102 30.86 -18.37 23.11
CA PHE A 102 30.89 -19.75 22.63
C PHE A 102 32.12 -20.04 21.77
N GLY A 103 32.49 -19.13 20.87
CA GLY A 103 33.71 -19.28 20.06
C GLY A 103 34.96 -19.41 20.93
N SER A 104 35.06 -18.64 22.01
CA SER A 104 36.19 -18.74 22.95
C SER A 104 36.25 -20.08 23.69
N ALA A 105 35.10 -20.63 24.09
CA ALA A 105 35.03 -21.93 24.75
C ALA A 105 35.39 -23.08 23.79
N LEU A 106 34.94 -23.00 22.53
CA LEU A 106 35.22 -24.01 21.51
C LEU A 106 36.71 -24.03 21.11
N ILE A 107 37.35 -22.87 21.01
CA ILE A 107 38.79 -22.76 20.74
C ILE A 107 39.62 -23.36 21.88
N GLU A 108 39.22 -23.17 23.13
CA GLU A 108 39.93 -23.73 24.29
C GLU A 108 39.80 -25.26 24.34
N GLU A 109 38.60 -25.79 24.07
CA GLU A 109 38.35 -27.24 24.01
C GLU A 109 39.17 -27.91 22.89
N LEU A 110 39.20 -27.30 21.69
CA LEU A 110 40.02 -27.77 20.56
C LEU A 110 41.52 -27.72 20.84
N ARG A 111 41.97 -26.69 21.57
CA ARG A 111 43.38 -26.53 21.97
C ARG A 111 43.81 -27.64 22.93
N ILE A 112 42.95 -28.00 23.88
CA ILE A 112 43.26 -28.98 24.92
C ILE A 112 43.21 -30.41 24.38
N ASN A 113 42.25 -30.74 23.50
CA ASN A 113 41.98 -32.13 23.17
C ASN A 113 42.76 -32.70 21.97
N GLN A 114 43.39 -31.91 21.09
CA GLN A 114 44.28 -32.35 19.98
C GLN A 114 43.95 -33.71 19.32
N THR A 115 42.67 -34.09 19.18
CA THR A 115 42.28 -35.40 18.65
C THR A 115 41.84 -35.28 17.18
N PRO A 116 42.37 -36.13 16.28
CA PRO A 116 42.00 -36.10 14.87
C PRO A 116 40.66 -36.81 14.68
N GLY A 117 39.57 -36.05 14.79
CA GLY A 117 38.22 -36.51 14.46
C GLY A 117 37.19 -35.51 14.98
N LEU A 118 36.30 -35.04 14.10
CA LEU A 118 35.22 -34.11 14.47
C LEU A 118 34.23 -34.85 15.38
N ASP A 119 34.42 -34.72 16.69
CA ASP A 119 33.64 -35.46 17.69
C ASP A 119 32.21 -34.87 17.79
N VAL A 120 31.24 -35.66 18.27
CA VAL A 120 29.81 -35.25 18.34
C VAL A 120 29.62 -33.95 19.14
N ILE A 121 30.53 -33.68 20.07
CA ILE A 121 30.61 -32.47 20.90
C ILE A 121 30.93 -31.23 20.06
N GLU A 122 31.83 -31.33 19.08
CA GLU A 122 32.19 -30.22 18.18
C GLU A 122 31.03 -29.86 17.25
N LEU A 123 30.27 -30.86 16.78
CA LEU A 123 29.12 -30.65 15.92
C LEU A 123 27.97 -29.95 16.67
N ALA A 124 27.71 -30.32 17.92
CA ALA A 124 26.71 -29.66 18.77
C ALA A 124 27.12 -28.24 19.17
N ALA A 125 28.42 -27.98 19.34
CA ALA A 125 28.92 -26.65 19.67
C ALA A 125 28.91 -25.72 18.45
N LEU A 126 29.18 -26.24 17.25
CA LEU A 126 29.01 -25.52 15.98
C LEU A 126 27.53 -25.19 15.71
N ASP A 127 26.62 -26.14 15.95
CA ASP A 127 25.18 -25.92 15.79
C ASP A 127 24.67 -24.83 16.74
N ASN A 128 25.07 -24.88 18.02
CA ASN A 128 24.75 -23.83 18.99
C ASN A 128 25.33 -22.46 18.60
N PHE A 129 26.53 -22.41 18.02
CA PHE A 129 27.12 -21.17 17.52
C PHE A 129 26.33 -20.60 16.33
N ILE A 130 25.95 -21.43 15.35
CA ILE A 130 25.16 -21.01 14.19
C ILE A 130 23.78 -20.52 14.65
N TYR A 131 23.12 -21.26 15.53
CA TYR A 131 21.77 -20.92 15.97
C TYR A 131 21.74 -19.70 16.89
N SER A 132 22.66 -19.60 17.86
CA SER A 132 22.67 -18.45 18.79
C SER A 132 23.30 -17.19 18.21
N GLY A 133 24.32 -17.35 17.35
CA GLY A 133 25.07 -16.25 16.77
C GLY A 133 24.47 -15.75 15.48
N VAL A 134 24.41 -16.60 14.46
CA VAL A 134 24.01 -16.19 13.10
C VAL A 134 22.52 -15.90 13.04
N MET A 135 21.66 -16.79 13.53
CA MET A 135 20.21 -16.56 13.51
C MET A 135 19.82 -15.39 14.43
N GLY A 136 20.48 -15.24 15.59
CA GLY A 136 20.26 -14.10 16.47
C GLY A 136 20.61 -12.75 15.82
N ILE A 137 21.70 -12.68 15.04
CA ILE A 137 22.04 -11.47 14.27
C ILE A 137 20.98 -11.20 13.19
N LEU A 138 20.55 -12.22 12.45
CA LEU A 138 19.53 -12.09 11.42
C LEU A 138 18.18 -11.63 11.98
N ASP A 139 17.76 -12.18 13.11
CA ASP A 139 16.56 -11.77 13.83
C ASP A 139 16.67 -10.30 14.27
N GLY A 140 17.80 -9.91 14.84
CA GLY A 140 18.04 -8.52 15.23
C GLY A 140 18.01 -7.55 14.04
N LEU A 141 18.60 -7.93 12.90
CA LEU A 141 18.53 -7.15 11.66
C LEU A 141 17.10 -7.04 11.13
N TRP A 142 16.29 -8.10 11.24
CA TRP A 142 14.90 -8.09 10.85
C TRP A 142 14.07 -7.08 11.65
N TRP A 143 14.26 -7.03 12.97
CA TRP A 143 13.65 -6.02 13.85
C TRP A 143 14.09 -4.59 13.50
N CYS A 144 15.35 -4.39 13.14
CA CYS A 144 15.83 -3.10 12.66
C CYS A 144 15.16 -2.69 11.34
N LEU A 145 15.07 -3.61 10.37
CA LEU A 145 14.41 -3.37 9.09
C LEU A 145 12.93 -3.03 9.27
N PHE A 146 12.21 -3.77 10.11
CA PHE A 146 10.82 -3.50 10.43
C PHE A 146 10.65 -2.08 10.99
N GLY A 147 11.53 -1.66 11.91
CA GLY A 147 11.48 -0.30 12.47
C GLY A 147 11.72 0.80 11.43
N ILE A 148 12.65 0.59 10.50
CA ILE A 148 12.90 1.52 9.38
C ILE A 148 11.66 1.62 8.48
N VAL A 149 11.02 0.49 8.16
CA VAL A 149 9.79 0.46 7.36
C VAL A 149 8.66 1.23 8.05
N CYS A 150 8.50 1.08 9.37
CA CYS A 150 7.51 1.85 10.13
C CYS A 150 7.74 3.37 10.00
N TRP A 151 8.99 3.84 10.09
CA TRP A 151 9.30 5.25 9.89
C TRP A 151 9.10 5.74 8.46
N ALA A 152 9.45 4.93 7.46
CA ALA A 152 9.19 5.26 6.06
C ALA A 152 7.69 5.40 5.79
N LEU A 153 6.87 4.49 6.33
CA LEU A 153 5.41 4.58 6.27
C LEU A 153 4.87 5.82 6.99
N ALA A 154 5.40 6.16 8.16
CA ALA A 154 5.02 7.37 8.87
C ALA A 154 5.34 8.63 8.05
N ALA A 155 6.51 8.68 7.38
CA ALA A 155 6.88 9.80 6.52
C ALA A 155 5.93 9.95 5.31
N LEU A 156 5.58 8.84 4.65
CA LEU A 156 4.62 8.82 3.54
C LEU A 156 3.22 9.30 3.97
N LEU A 157 2.76 8.89 5.16
CA LEU A 157 1.49 9.32 5.71
C LEU A 157 1.47 10.81 6.05
N ARG A 158 2.59 11.35 6.57
CA ARG A 158 2.73 12.79 6.80
C ARG A 158 2.68 13.58 5.49
N SER A 159 3.40 13.14 4.44
CA SER A 159 3.37 13.82 3.14
C SER A 159 2.00 13.76 2.48
N ALA A 160 1.30 12.62 2.58
CA ALA A 160 -0.05 12.46 2.05
C ALA A 160 -1.06 13.37 2.75
N ASN A 161 -0.92 13.59 4.06
CA ASN A 161 -1.80 14.47 4.83
C ASN A 161 -1.51 15.96 4.64
N GLN A 162 -0.31 16.37 4.24
CA GLN A 162 0.00 17.78 3.95
C GLN A 162 -0.78 18.32 2.73
N GLY A 163 -1.21 17.44 1.81
CA GLY A 163 -2.10 17.79 0.68
C GLY A 163 -3.56 18.07 1.08
N ARG A 164 -3.97 17.70 2.30
CA ARG A 164 -5.28 18.04 2.89
C ARG A 164 -5.17 19.37 3.65
N THR A 165 -4.79 20.44 2.96
CA THR A 165 -5.01 21.78 3.52
C THR A 165 -6.52 22.02 3.58
N VAL A 166 -7.05 21.99 4.79
CA VAL A 166 -8.43 22.39 5.09
C VAL A 166 -8.59 23.82 4.59
N GLN A 167 -9.40 24.03 3.55
CA GLN A 167 -9.96 25.35 3.28
C GLN A 167 -10.81 25.72 4.51
N MET A 168 -10.22 26.43 5.45
CA MET A 168 -10.99 27.11 6.48
C MET A 168 -11.68 28.29 5.80
N THR A 169 -12.92 28.08 5.39
CA THR A 169 -13.83 29.18 5.07
C THR A 169 -14.07 29.94 6.36
N VAL A 170 -13.29 31.00 6.60
CA VAL A 170 -13.54 31.92 7.70
C VAL A 170 -14.89 32.58 7.43
N PRO A 171 -15.89 32.46 8.32
CA PRO A 171 -17.13 33.21 8.15
C PRO A 171 -16.80 34.70 8.25
N ARG A 172 -17.09 35.46 7.19
CA ARG A 172 -17.12 36.92 7.24
C ARG A 172 -18.10 37.30 8.36
N GLN A 173 -17.57 37.79 9.48
CA GLN A 173 -18.38 38.56 10.41
C GLN A 173 -18.78 39.84 9.67
N GLY A 174 -20.09 40.12 9.69
CA GLY A 174 -20.71 41.26 9.02
C GLY A 174 -20.34 42.60 9.64
#